data_AF-A0A920UWK2-F1
#
_entry.id   AF-A0A920UWK2-F1
#
_cell.length_a   1.000
_cell.length_b   1.000
_cell.length_c   1.000
_cell.angle_alpha   90.00
_cell.angle_beta   90.00
_cell.angle_gamma   90.00
#
_symmetry.space_group_name_H-M   'P 1'
#
loop_
_entity.id
_entity.type
_entity.pdbx_description
1 polymer ?
#
loop_
_entity_poly.entity_id
_entity_poly.type
_entity_poly.pdbx_seq_one_letter_code
_entity_poly.pdbx_strand_id
1 'polypeptide(L)'
;MDQVGGELLTIEAIAVEGKGKTIKTGSLGDVMQESIQAPFTVVRSRAQALGLDTNFHEKLDLHIHVPEGATPKDGPSAGVGMCTALVSVLTNIPVKADVAMTGEITLRGQVLRLVD
;
A
#
# COMPACT_ATOMS: atom_id res chain seq x y z
N MET A 1 -22.85 -21.11 -3.06
CA MET A 1 -23.16 -20.49 -1.76
C MET A 1 -22.27 -19.27 -1.70
N ASP A 2 -22.91 -18.11 -1.88
CA ASP A 2 -22.41 -16.74 -1.94
C ASP A 2 -20.96 -16.56 -2.41
N GLN A 3 -20.80 -16.32 -3.72
CA GLN A 3 -19.62 -15.60 -4.21
C GLN A 3 -19.77 -14.18 -3.66
N VAL A 4 -19.22 -13.94 -2.47
CA VAL A 4 -19.25 -12.64 -1.80
C VAL A 4 -18.67 -11.63 -2.78
N GLY A 5 -19.48 -10.65 -3.18
CA GLY A 5 -19.07 -9.63 -4.15
C GLY A 5 -17.84 -8.84 -3.68
N GLY A 6 -17.29 -8.00 -4.55
CA GLY A 6 -16.16 -7.13 -4.19
C GLY A 6 -16.48 -6.27 -2.96
N GLU A 7 -15.51 -6.20 -2.04
CA GLU A 7 -15.59 -5.43 -0.80
C GLU A 7 -14.74 -4.16 -0.88
N LEU A 8 -15.24 -3.06 -0.31
CA LEU A 8 -14.44 -1.85 -0.16
C LEU A 8 -13.48 -2.02 1.02
N LEU A 9 -12.19 -2.05 0.73
CA LEU A 9 -11.14 -2.07 1.73
C LEU A 9 -10.61 -0.66 1.98
N THR A 10 -10.54 -0.27 3.25
CA THR A 10 -9.81 0.95 3.65
C THR A 10 -8.36 0.59 3.90
N ILE A 11 -7.44 1.39 3.37
CA ILE A 11 -5.99 1.21 3.59
C ILE A 11 -5.49 2.43 4.35
N GLU A 12 -4.88 2.21 5.49
CA GLU A 12 -4.27 3.23 6.32
C GLU A 12 -2.75 3.07 6.29
N ALA A 13 -2.04 4.20 6.30
CA ALA A 13 -0.58 4.21 6.40
C ALA A 13 -0.12 5.34 7.31
N ILE A 14 0.89 5.07 8.13
CA ILE A 14 1.59 6.08 8.91
C ILE A 14 3.11 5.97 8.70
N ALA A 15 3.80 7.11 8.65
CA ALA A 15 5.25 7.20 8.67
C ALA A 15 5.68 7.88 9.98
N VAL A 16 6.57 7.23 10.73
CA VAL A 16 7.10 7.75 11.99
C VAL A 16 8.62 7.67 11.99
N GLU A 17 9.30 8.51 12.75
CA GLU A 17 10.75 8.40 12.94
C GLU A 17 11.10 7.01 13.51
N GLY A 18 12.10 6.36 12.91
CA GLY A 18 12.39 4.96 13.18
C GLY A 18 13.70 4.49 12.57
N LYS A 19 13.77 3.19 12.24
CA LYS A 19 14.97 2.50 11.75
C LYS A 19 14.71 1.77 10.42
N GLY A 20 13.73 2.23 9.65
CA GLY A 20 13.42 1.65 8.34
C GLY A 20 12.56 0.39 8.38
N LYS A 21 11.80 0.16 9.46
CA LYS A 21 10.90 -1.00 9.54
C LYS A 21 9.66 -0.79 8.70
N THR A 22 9.21 -1.84 8.02
CA THR A 22 7.89 -1.90 7.40
C THR A 22 7.00 -2.84 8.20
N ILE A 23 6.00 -2.30 8.87
CA ILE A 23 5.02 -3.00 9.70
C ILE A 23 3.72 -3.15 8.91
N LYS A 24 3.10 -4.32 8.99
CA LYS A 24 1.89 -4.66 8.23
C LYS A 24 0.89 -5.35 9.16
N THR A 25 -0.33 -4.84 9.26
CA THR A 25 -1.36 -5.38 10.15
C THR A 25 -2.73 -5.41 9.46
N GLY A 26 -3.65 -6.26 9.92
CA GLY A 26 -5.00 -6.32 9.34
C GLY A 26 -5.43 -7.69 8.78
N SER A 27 -4.88 -8.78 9.34
CA SER A 27 -5.20 -10.15 8.90
C SER A 27 -4.91 -10.38 7.41
N LEU A 28 -3.68 -10.04 7.00
CA LEU A 28 -3.22 -10.13 5.62
C LEU A 28 -2.78 -11.56 5.31
N GLY A 29 -3.34 -12.13 4.24
CA GLY A 29 -2.88 -13.40 3.67
C GLY A 29 -1.51 -13.27 3.00
N ASP A 30 -0.93 -14.41 2.62
CA ASP A 30 0.45 -14.48 2.11
C ASP A 30 0.65 -13.63 0.84
N VAL A 31 -0.33 -13.62 -0.07
CA VAL A 31 -0.26 -12.84 -1.32
C VAL A 31 -0.26 -11.35 -1.02
N MET A 32 -1.10 -10.90 -0.09
CA MET A 32 -1.14 -9.48 0.28
C MET A 32 0.11 -9.04 1.06
N GLN A 33 0.69 -9.92 1.89
CA GLN A 33 1.95 -9.61 2.58
C GLN A 33 3.11 -9.43 1.60
N GLU A 34 3.17 -10.25 0.55
CA GLU A 34 4.14 -10.10 -0.54
C GLU A 34 3.85 -8.84 -1.37
N SER A 35 2.59 -8.61 -1.76
CA SER A 35 2.21 -7.52 -2.65
C SER A 35 2.56 -6.14 -2.10
N ILE A 36 2.50 -5.92 -0.78
CA ILE A 36 2.88 -4.66 -0.12
C ILE A 36 4.32 -4.22 -0.42
N GLN A 37 5.22 -5.15 -0.75
CA GLN A 37 6.63 -4.81 -1.05
C GLN A 37 6.78 -4.01 -2.34
N ALA A 38 5.94 -4.27 -3.34
CA ALA A 38 6.04 -3.62 -4.64
C ALA A 38 5.70 -2.11 -4.59
N PRO A 39 4.57 -1.67 -3.98
CA PRO A 39 4.29 -0.26 -3.74
C PRO A 39 5.43 0.48 -3.05
N PHE A 40 5.98 -0.08 -1.98
CA PHE A 40 7.09 0.54 -1.25
C PHE A 40 8.32 0.71 -2.13
N THR A 41 8.67 -0.32 -2.90
CA THR A 41 9.81 -0.27 -3.84
C THR A 41 9.59 0.78 -4.94
N VAL A 42 8.36 0.89 -5.46
CA VAL A 42 7.99 1.91 -6.46
C VAL A 42 8.18 3.31 -5.88
N VAL A 43 7.66 3.57 -4.68
CA VAL A 43 7.81 4.87 -4.00
C VAL A 43 9.29 5.19 -3.77
N ARG A 44 10.06 4.23 -3.25
CA ARG A 44 11.51 4.39 -3.04
C ARG A 44 12.25 4.71 -4.34
N SER A 45 11.94 3.99 -5.42
CA SER A 45 12.58 4.21 -6.73
C SER A 45 12.26 5.58 -7.34
N ARG A 46 11.17 6.23 -6.88
CA ARG A 46 10.70 7.53 -7.37
C ARG A 46 10.88 8.65 -6.33
N ALA A 47 11.62 8.41 -5.25
CA ALA A 47 11.77 9.33 -4.12
C ALA A 47 12.11 10.77 -4.58
N GLN A 48 13.13 10.93 -5.44
CA GLN A 48 13.53 12.23 -5.96
C GLN A 48 12.41 12.94 -6.75
N ALA A 49 11.70 12.20 -7.61
CA ALA A 49 10.60 12.75 -8.41
C ALA A 49 9.38 13.13 -7.54
N LEU A 50 9.24 12.51 -6.37
CA LEU A 50 8.20 12.78 -5.39
C LEU A 50 8.62 13.85 -4.35
N GLY A 51 9.84 14.40 -4.44
CA GLY A 51 10.35 15.38 -3.48
C GLY A 51 10.73 14.79 -2.11
N LEU A 52 10.98 13.48 -2.04
CA LEU A 52 11.38 12.78 -0.82
C LEU A 52 12.92 12.66 -0.74
N ASP A 53 13.45 12.63 0.49
CA ASP A 53 14.85 12.26 0.72
C ASP A 53 15.09 10.83 0.22
N THR A 54 16.11 10.62 -0.61
CA THR A 54 16.44 9.30 -1.16
C THR A 54 16.69 8.22 -0.10
N ASN A 55 17.07 8.61 1.11
CA ASN A 55 17.28 7.69 2.25
C ASN A 55 16.14 7.70 3.29
N PHE A 56 14.95 8.24 2.97
CA PHE A 56 13.81 8.29 3.92
C PHE A 56 13.52 6.92 4.55
N HIS A 57 13.68 5.86 3.75
CA HIS A 57 13.39 4.48 4.10
C HIS A 57 14.32 3.90 5.17
N GLU A 58 15.43 4.57 5.51
CA GLU A 58 16.33 4.17 6.59
C GLU A 58 15.96 4.88 7.91
N LYS A 59 15.30 6.03 7.81
CA LYS A 59 15.00 6.95 8.93
C LYS A 59 13.55 6.85 9.42
N LEU A 60 12.67 6.28 8.60
CA LEU A 60 11.24 6.19 8.89
C LEU A 60 10.81 4.74 9.03
N ASP A 61 10.08 4.44 10.10
CA ASP A 61 9.26 3.24 10.17
C ASP A 61 7.93 3.53 9.47
N LEU A 62 7.52 2.63 8.56
CA LEU A 62 6.26 2.69 7.85
C LEU A 62 5.33 1.61 8.39
N HIS A 63 4.11 1.97 8.75
CA HIS A 63 3.11 1.01 9.17
C HIS A 63 1.89 1.13 8.26
N ILE A 64 1.61 0.03 7.54
CA ILE A 64 0.42 -0.12 6.70
C ILE A 64 -0.59 -0.99 7.45
N HIS A 65 -1.81 -0.50 7.59
CA HIS A 65 -2.91 -1.21 8.21
C HIS A 65 -4.08 -1.35 7.23
N VAL A 66 -4.63 -2.55 7.12
CA VAL A 66 -5.88 -2.80 6.39
C VAL A 66 -6.92 -3.29 7.41
N PRO A 67 -7.81 -2.42 7.93
CA PRO A 67 -8.77 -2.75 8.99
C PRO A 67 -9.69 -3.92 8.65
N GLU A 68 -10.44 -4.41 9.65
CA GLU A 68 -11.28 -5.63 9.67
C GLU A 68 -10.53 -6.89 10.13
N GLY A 69 -10.57 -7.13 11.44
CA GLY A 69 -9.65 -8.03 12.14
C GLY A 69 -9.87 -9.53 11.97
N ALA A 70 -10.90 -9.99 11.26
CA ALA A 70 -11.22 -11.42 11.18
C ALA A 70 -11.28 -11.99 9.75
N THR A 71 -11.60 -11.17 8.75
CA THR A 71 -11.67 -11.62 7.35
C THR A 71 -10.26 -11.55 6.74
N PRO A 72 -9.68 -12.69 6.31
CA PRO A 72 -8.40 -12.68 5.63
C PRO A 72 -8.48 -11.86 4.34
N LYS A 73 -7.51 -10.97 4.16
CA LYS A 73 -7.38 -10.17 2.94
C LYS A 73 -6.22 -10.70 2.14
N ASP A 74 -6.54 -11.36 1.04
CA ASP A 74 -5.54 -12.05 0.23
C ASP A 74 -5.74 -11.71 -1.23
N GLY A 75 -4.69 -11.17 -1.86
CA GLY A 75 -4.72 -10.74 -3.24
C GLY A 75 -3.89 -9.47 -3.52
N PRO A 76 -3.41 -9.29 -4.75
CA PRO A 76 -2.55 -8.16 -5.12
C PRO A 76 -3.32 -6.89 -5.52
N SER A 77 -4.65 -6.95 -5.57
CA SER A 77 -5.54 -5.91 -6.11
C SER A 77 -5.46 -4.56 -5.39
N ALA A 78 -4.98 -4.52 -4.15
CA ALA A 78 -4.83 -3.29 -3.37
C ALA A 78 -3.53 -2.51 -3.66
N GLY A 79 -2.65 -3.00 -4.54
CA GLY A 79 -1.30 -2.47 -4.75
C GLY A 79 -1.24 -0.97 -5.08
N VAL A 80 -2.11 -0.49 -5.98
CA VAL A 80 -2.18 0.94 -6.31
C VAL A 80 -2.70 1.81 -5.15
N GLY A 81 -3.62 1.29 -4.35
CA GLY A 81 -4.13 1.96 -3.16
C GLY A 81 -3.05 2.10 -2.09
N MET A 82 -2.30 1.04 -1.83
CA MET A 82 -1.15 1.05 -0.93
C MET A 82 -0.07 2.02 -1.39
N CYS A 83 0.24 2.06 -2.69
CA CYS A 83 1.20 3.02 -3.25
C CYS A 83 0.74 4.46 -3.00
N THR A 84 -0.55 4.73 -3.18
CA THR A 84 -1.14 6.06 -2.97
C THR A 84 -1.09 6.47 -1.50
N ALA A 85 -1.44 5.56 -0.58
CA ALA A 85 -1.37 5.80 0.86
C ALA A 85 0.06 6.11 1.32
N LEU A 86 1.05 5.36 0.82
CA LEU A 86 2.46 5.59 1.11
C LEU A 86 2.94 6.95 0.60
N VAL A 87 2.64 7.31 -0.64
CA VAL A 87 3.00 8.63 -1.18
C VAL A 87 2.33 9.74 -0.37
N SER A 88 1.04 9.58 -0.04
CA SER A 88 0.27 10.56 0.73
C SER A 88 0.92 10.86 2.07
N VAL A 89 1.24 9.84 2.87
CA VAL A 89 1.83 10.06 4.20
C VAL A 89 3.25 10.60 4.13
N LEU A 90 4.03 10.20 3.12
CA LEU A 90 5.42 10.67 2.95
C LEU A 90 5.51 12.10 2.42
N THR A 91 4.50 12.56 1.66
CA THR A 91 4.46 13.91 1.06
C THR A 91 3.56 14.88 1.81
N ASN A 92 2.78 14.39 2.79
CA ASN A 92 1.74 15.15 3.47
C ASN A 92 0.69 15.75 2.51
N ILE A 93 0.38 15.03 1.43
CA ILE A 93 -0.65 15.40 0.45
C ILE A 93 -1.87 14.52 0.67
N PRO A 94 -3.07 15.07 0.93
CA PRO A 94 -4.26 14.27 1.21
C PRO A 94 -4.76 13.52 -0.04
N VAL A 95 -5.20 12.28 0.16
CA VAL A 95 -5.91 11.50 -0.88
C VAL A 95 -7.32 12.04 -1.04
N LYS A 96 -7.85 12.02 -2.27
CA LYS A 96 -9.26 12.38 -2.55
C LYS A 96 -10.20 11.36 -1.91
N ALA A 97 -11.17 11.84 -1.14
CA ALA A 97 -12.08 10.99 -0.37
C ALA A 97 -13.18 10.30 -1.22
N ASP A 98 -13.39 10.73 -2.46
CA ASP A 98 -14.43 10.26 -3.38
C ASP A 98 -13.91 9.29 -4.46
N VAL A 99 -12.68 8.79 -4.31
CA VAL A 99 -12.02 7.88 -5.27
C VAL A 99 -11.76 6.52 -4.64
N ALA A 100 -12.32 5.47 -5.23
CA ALA A 100 -11.91 4.09 -4.97
C ALA A 100 -10.85 3.65 -6.01
N MET A 101 -9.91 2.81 -5.59
CA MET A 101 -8.80 2.35 -6.44
C MET A 101 -8.67 0.83 -6.36
N THR A 102 -8.34 0.20 -7.49
CA THR A 102 -8.02 -1.23 -7.57
C THR A 102 -7.00 -1.44 -8.69
N GLY A 103 -6.08 -2.37 -8.49
CA GLY A 103 -5.01 -2.68 -9.43
C GLY A 103 -3.77 -3.24 -8.74
N GLU A 104 -3.25 -4.32 -9.31
CA GLU A 104 -1.93 -4.83 -8.97
C GLU A 104 -0.86 -3.89 -9.53
N ILE A 105 0.22 -3.66 -8.77
CA ILE A 105 1.33 -2.81 -9.18
C ILE A 105 2.62 -3.63 -9.26
N THR A 106 3.35 -3.50 -10.37
CA THR A 106 4.67 -4.13 -10.52
C THR A 106 5.77 -3.30 -9.87
N LEU A 107 6.96 -3.88 -9.69
CA LEU A 107 8.15 -3.16 -9.21
C LEU A 107 8.59 -2.00 -10.12
N ARG A 108 8.16 -1.98 -11.39
CA ARG A 108 8.40 -0.86 -12.32
C ARG A 108 7.33 0.23 -12.21
N GLY A 109 6.28 0.01 -11.41
CA GLY A 109 5.14 0.88 -11.25
C GLY A 109 4.17 0.85 -12.43
N GLN A 110 4.08 -0.29 -13.12
CA GLN A 110 3.00 -0.56 -14.07
C GLN A 110 1.79 -1.11 -13.31
N VAL A 111 0.60 -0.65 -13.67
CA VAL A 111 -0.65 -1.19 -13.13
C VAL A 111 -1.08 -2.35 -14.03
N LEU A 112 -1.20 -3.54 -13.45
CA LEU A 112 -1.68 -4.73 -14.14
C LEU A 112 -3.20 -4.82 -14.06
N ARG A 113 -3.78 -5.47 -15.07
CA ARG A 113 -5.21 -5.78 -15.09
C ARG A 113 -5.49 -6.86 -14.06
N LEU A 114 -6.51 -6.64 -13.23
CA LEU A 114 -7.08 -7.68 -12.40
C LEU A 114 -7.97 -8.55 -13.31
N VAL A 115 -7.71 -9.86 -13.31
CA VAL A 115 -8.57 -10.81 -14.01
C VAL A 115 -9.52 -11.38 -12.95
N ASP A 116 -10.81 -11.26 -13.22
CA ASP A 116 -11.89 -11.85 -12.41
C ASP A 116 -11.79 -13.39 -12.36
#